data_AF-A0A2N5RE10-F1
#
_entry.id   AF-A0A2N5RE10-F1
#
_cell.length_a   1.000
_cell.length_b   1.000
_cell.length_c   1.000
_cell.angle_alpha   90.00
_cell.angle_beta   90.00
_cell.angle_gamma   90.00
#
_symmetry.space_group_name_H-M   'P 1'
#
loop_
_entity.id
_entity.type
_entity.pdbx_description
1 polymer ?
#
loop_
_entity_poly.entity_id
_entity_poly.type
_entity_poly.pdbx_seq_one_letter_code
_entity_poly.pdbx_strand_id
1 'polypeptide(L)'
;MEEIVNLELVSLERFVKICEFLGVEPATDVTIFECSTLEEYSRITGMPYYIGAIYQDGIIYTQPFETLRRKGCLEDVFIHELLHHVLEKYFDLSEWMEEGLILFLLGVKPEKIYGYHRDCLLRIMKVVRYEEIPDFIDRYRRPSVEHR
;
A
#
# COMPACT_ATOMS: atom_id res chain seq x y z
N MET A 1 -10.25 12.81 20.01
CA MET A 1 -8.99 13.52 19.73
C MET A 1 -8.39 12.80 18.57
N GLU A 2 -8.37 13.42 17.40
CA GLU A 2 -7.64 12.91 16.24
C GLU A 2 -6.15 13.17 16.51
N GLU A 3 -5.40 12.13 16.87
CA GLU A 3 -3.96 12.22 16.86
C GLU A 3 -3.50 12.08 15.40
N ILE A 4 -3.19 13.21 14.77
CA ILE A 4 -2.48 13.23 13.49
C ILE A 4 -1.08 12.70 13.76
N VAL A 5 -0.84 11.44 13.40
CA VAL A 5 0.46 10.82 13.54
C VAL A 5 1.38 11.36 12.45
N ASN A 6 2.43 12.09 12.84
CA ASN A 6 3.51 12.47 11.94
C ASN A 6 4.21 11.21 11.40
N LEU A 7 4.46 11.16 10.09
CA LEU A 7 5.18 10.11 9.35
C LEU A 7 6.65 9.88 9.81
N GLU A 8 7.10 10.48 10.91
CA GLU A 8 8.43 10.27 11.50
C GLU A 8 8.65 8.85 12.04
N LEU A 9 7.64 7.98 12.01
CA LEU A 9 7.68 6.62 12.55
C LEU A 9 8.27 5.57 11.59
N VAL A 10 8.43 5.89 10.31
CA VAL A 10 8.82 4.92 9.27
C VAL A 10 9.81 5.57 8.28
N SER A 11 10.87 4.84 7.91
CA SER A 11 11.76 5.30 6.84
C SER A 11 11.04 5.24 5.50
N LEU A 12 10.78 6.40 4.90
CA LEU A 12 10.15 6.47 3.58
C LEU A 12 11.13 6.27 2.43
N GLU A 13 12.41 6.02 2.68
CA GLU A 13 13.43 5.87 1.62
C GLU A 13 13.05 4.77 0.62
N ARG A 14 12.54 3.64 1.12
CA ARG A 14 12.11 2.53 0.27
C ARG A 14 10.87 2.91 -0.55
N PHE A 15 9.91 3.61 0.04
CA PHE A 15 8.72 4.10 -0.65
C PHE A 15 9.09 5.07 -1.77
N VAL A 16 9.97 6.04 -1.48
CA VAL A 16 10.47 7.01 -2.47
C VAL A 16 11.16 6.31 -3.64
N LYS A 17 12.05 5.34 -3.36
CA LYS A 17 12.71 4.56 -4.41
C LYS A 17 11.74 3.78 -5.29
N ILE A 18 10.65 3.25 -4.71
CA ILE A 18 9.60 2.59 -5.50
C ILE A 18 8.90 3.62 -6.39
N CYS A 19 8.54 4.80 -5.88
CA CYS A 19 7.92 5.85 -6.68
C CYS A 19 8.84 6.32 -7.84
N GLU A 20 10.13 6.53 -7.56
CA GLU A 20 11.14 6.85 -8.56
C GLU A 20 11.22 5.76 -9.64
N PHE A 21 11.23 4.48 -9.23
CA PHE A 21 11.23 3.34 -10.16
C PHE A 21 9.99 3.33 -11.06
N LEU A 22 8.82 3.67 -10.52
CA LEU A 22 7.56 3.76 -11.27
C LEU A 22 7.43 5.05 -12.12
N GLY A 23 8.37 5.99 -11.99
CA GLY A 23 8.32 7.28 -12.67
C GLY A 23 7.15 8.15 -12.22
N VAL A 24 6.87 8.20 -10.91
CA VAL A 24 5.83 9.03 -10.30
C VAL A 24 6.36 9.80 -9.10
N GLU A 25 5.75 10.94 -8.81
CA GLU A 25 6.08 11.72 -7.60
C GLU A 25 5.50 11.02 -6.36
N PRO A 26 6.31 10.82 -5.30
CA PRO A 26 5.82 10.29 -4.03
C PRO A 26 4.68 11.17 -3.49
N ALA A 27 3.55 10.54 -3.17
CA ALA A 27 2.39 11.21 -2.58
C ALA A 27 2.17 10.68 -1.16
N THR A 28 2.27 11.57 -0.17
CA THR A 28 2.08 11.26 1.26
C THR A 28 0.99 12.12 1.89
N ASP A 29 0.17 12.76 1.05
CA ASP A 29 -1.02 13.53 1.41
C ASP A 29 -2.16 12.61 1.87
N VAL A 30 -1.90 11.79 2.89
CA VAL A 30 -2.83 10.86 3.52
C VAL A 30 -2.99 11.18 5.00
N THR A 31 -4.18 10.93 5.54
CA THR A 31 -4.41 10.96 6.98
C THR A 31 -4.21 9.57 7.56
N ILE A 32 -3.45 9.46 8.65
CA ILE A 32 -3.25 8.19 9.34
C ILE A 32 -4.14 8.16 10.58
N PHE A 33 -5.01 7.16 10.67
CA PHE A 33 -5.84 6.89 11.82
C PHE A 33 -5.37 5.62 12.52
N GLU A 34 -4.61 5.78 13.61
CA GLU A 34 -4.24 4.68 14.49
C GLU A 34 -5.43 4.28 15.37
N CYS A 35 -5.94 3.06 15.20
CA CYS A 35 -6.96 2.53 16.09
C CYS A 35 -6.33 2.17 17.45
N SER A 36 -7.07 2.43 18.53
CA SER A 36 -6.62 2.16 19.90
C SER A 36 -6.57 0.66 20.22
N THR A 37 -7.41 -0.14 19.56
CA THR A 37 -7.47 -1.59 19.76
C THR A 37 -7.72 -2.34 18.44
N LEU A 38 -7.43 -3.64 18.43
CA LEU A 38 -7.80 -4.52 17.31
C LEU A 38 -9.31 -4.60 17.08
N GLU A 39 -10.09 -4.53 18.17
CA GLU A 39 -11.55 -4.53 18.12
C GLU A 39 -12.08 -3.26 17.45
N GLU A 40 -11.55 -2.08 17.84
CA GLU A 40 -11.90 -0.82 17.21
C GLU A 40 -11.56 -0.85 15.72
N TYR A 41 -10.35 -1.30 15.37
CA TYR A 41 -9.92 -1.46 13.99
C TYR A 41 -10.88 -2.32 13.18
N SER A 42 -11.20 -3.52 13.66
CA SER A 42 -12.09 -4.44 12.93
C SER A 42 -13.51 -3.91 12.82
N ARG A 43 -14.01 -3.19 13.84
CA ARG A 43 -15.32 -2.55 13.80
C ARG A 43 -15.39 -1.41 12.79
N ILE A 44 -14.34 -0.59 12.68
CA ILE A 44 -14.29 0.56 11.74
C ILE A 44 -14.11 0.07 10.31
N THR A 45 -13.16 -0.85 10.09
CA THR A 45 -12.73 -1.27 8.75
C THR A 45 -13.48 -2.48 8.20
N GLY A 46 -14.16 -3.24 9.07
CA GLY A 46 -14.71 -4.56 8.73
C GLY A 46 -13.63 -5.64 8.55
N MET A 47 -12.35 -5.31 8.71
CA MET A 47 -11.25 -6.22 8.41
C MET A 47 -10.92 -7.14 9.58
N PRO A 48 -10.43 -8.37 9.31
CA PRO A 48 -9.97 -9.29 10.34
C PRO A 48 -8.59 -8.88 10.89
N TYR A 49 -8.24 -9.37 12.08
CA TYR A 49 -7.01 -8.97 12.81
C TYR A 49 -5.67 -9.36 12.16
N TYR A 50 -5.69 -10.13 11.07
CA TYR A 50 -4.50 -10.45 10.31
C TYR A 50 -4.18 -9.39 9.23
N ILE A 51 -5.12 -8.49 8.92
CA ILE A 51 -4.89 -7.32 8.04
C ILE A 51 -4.46 -6.14 8.90
N GLY A 52 -3.26 -5.63 8.67
CA GLY A 52 -2.60 -4.66 9.54
C GLY A 52 -3.08 -3.21 9.40
N ALA A 53 -3.48 -2.84 8.20
CA ALA A 53 -4.06 -1.54 7.86
C ALA A 53 -4.89 -1.68 6.59
N ILE A 54 -5.62 -0.62 6.26
CA ILE A 54 -6.22 -0.40 4.94
C ILE A 54 -6.12 1.08 4.57
N TYR A 55 -5.98 1.34 3.29
CA TYR A 55 -6.18 2.65 2.69
C TYR A 55 -7.60 2.77 2.12
N GLN A 56 -8.26 3.89 2.40
CA GLN A 56 -9.56 4.24 1.84
C GLN A 56 -9.72 5.76 1.76
N ASP A 57 -9.97 6.28 0.56
CA ASP A 57 -10.34 7.68 0.32
C ASP A 57 -9.38 8.71 0.97
N GLY A 58 -8.06 8.47 0.88
CA GLY A 58 -7.05 9.36 1.46
C GLY A 58 -6.76 9.12 2.95
N ILE A 59 -7.37 8.10 3.56
CA ILE A 59 -7.19 7.75 4.96
C ILE A 59 -6.58 6.35 5.07
N ILE A 60 -5.51 6.21 5.84
CA ILE A 60 -4.93 4.93 6.24
C ILE A 60 -5.42 4.59 7.65
N TYR A 61 -6.29 3.61 7.77
CA TYR A 61 -6.72 3.07 9.05
C TYR A 61 -5.77 1.95 9.46
N THR A 62 -5.16 2.02 10.65
CA THR A 62 -4.21 1.01 11.10
C THR A 62 -4.67 0.32 12.38
N GLN A 63 -4.23 -0.93 12.57
CA GLN A 63 -4.12 -1.50 13.91
C GLN A 63 -3.22 -0.61 14.80
N PRO A 64 -3.25 -0.78 16.14
CA PRO A 64 -2.33 -0.07 17.02
C PRO A 64 -0.88 -0.28 16.56
N PHE A 65 -0.09 0.79 16.46
CA PHE A 65 1.29 0.70 15.97
C PHE A 65 2.14 -0.22 16.81
N GLU A 66 1.92 -0.24 18.12
CA GLU A 66 2.61 -1.17 19.01
C GLU A 66 2.36 -2.63 18.61
N THR A 67 1.16 -2.96 18.13
CA THR A 67 0.85 -4.31 17.63
C THR A 67 1.64 -4.61 16.35
N LEU A 68 1.68 -3.66 15.42
CA LEU A 68 2.41 -3.80 14.14
C LEU A 68 3.94 -3.84 14.35
N ARG A 69 4.48 -3.05 15.29
CA ARG A 69 5.90 -3.09 15.70
C ARG A 69 6.28 -4.44 16.29
N ARG A 70 5.45 -4.98 17.19
CA ARG A 70 5.67 -6.32 17.78
C ARG A 70 5.64 -7.44 16.75
N LYS A 71 4.80 -7.30 15.72
CA LYS A 71 4.76 -8.21 14.57
C LYS A 71 5.94 -8.02 13.61
N GLY A 72 6.69 -6.91 13.75
CA GLY A 72 7.82 -6.57 12.87
C GLY A 72 7.38 -6.18 11.46
N CYS A 73 6.15 -5.70 11.27
CA CYS A 73 5.57 -5.41 9.95
C CYS A 73 5.07 -3.97 9.78
N LEU A 74 5.30 -3.08 10.76
CA LEU A 74 4.83 -1.68 10.72
C LEU A 74 5.22 -0.98 9.41
N GLU A 75 6.51 -1.00 9.05
CA GLU A 75 7.02 -0.33 7.85
C GLU A 75 6.44 -0.91 6.57
N ASP A 76 6.44 -2.25 6.41
CA ASP A 76 5.88 -2.90 5.22
C ASP A 76 4.39 -2.59 5.04
N VAL A 77 3.62 -2.60 6.13
CA VAL A 77 2.19 -2.23 6.11
C VAL A 77 2.02 -0.78 5.68
N PHE A 78 2.78 0.16 6.24
CA PHE A 78 2.68 1.57 5.85
C PHE A 78 3.03 1.81 4.39
N ILE A 79 4.11 1.22 3.90
CA ILE A 79 4.50 1.37 2.49
C ILE A 79 3.45 0.75 1.58
N HIS A 80 2.86 -0.38 1.96
CA HIS A 80 1.77 -1.01 1.21
C HIS A 80 0.58 -0.05 1.04
N GLU A 81 0.09 0.53 2.14
CA GLU A 81 -1.05 1.47 2.09
C GLU A 81 -0.72 2.78 1.37
N LEU A 82 0.50 3.30 1.50
CA LEU A 82 0.95 4.47 0.75
C LEU A 82 1.03 4.19 -0.75
N LEU A 83 1.38 2.97 -1.15
CA LEU A 83 1.41 2.59 -2.55
C LEU A 83 0.00 2.48 -3.15
N HIS A 84 -1.01 2.06 -2.39
CA HIS A 84 -2.41 2.19 -2.84
C HIS A 84 -2.74 3.64 -3.20
N HIS A 85 -2.45 4.58 -2.28
CA HIS A 85 -2.67 6.00 -2.53
C HIS A 85 -1.96 6.52 -3.80
N VAL A 86 -0.67 6.21 -3.95
CA VAL A 86 0.11 6.61 -5.13
C VAL A 86 -0.47 5.98 -6.40
N LEU A 87 -0.77 4.69 -6.38
CA LEU A 87 -1.24 3.98 -7.57
C LEU A 87 -2.61 4.48 -8.01
N GLU A 88 -3.54 4.69 -7.09
CA GLU A 88 -4.86 5.28 -7.40
C GLU A 88 -4.76 6.69 -7.98
N LYS A 89 -3.80 7.50 -7.50
CA LYS A 89 -3.57 8.87 -7.96
C LYS A 89 -3.08 8.92 -9.40
N TYR A 90 -2.21 8.00 -9.81
CA TYR A 90 -1.54 8.04 -11.12
C TYR A 90 -2.03 7.03 -12.15
N PHE A 91 -2.67 5.94 -11.74
CA PHE A 91 -3.02 4.82 -12.62
C PHE A 91 -4.47 4.36 -12.43
N ASP A 92 -5.07 3.82 -13.49
CA ASP A 92 -6.40 3.19 -13.49
C ASP A 92 -6.22 1.67 -13.53
N LEU A 93 -5.85 1.10 -12.38
CA LEU A 93 -5.63 -0.33 -12.21
C LEU A 93 -6.89 -1.00 -11.65
N SER A 94 -7.17 -2.22 -12.11
CA SER A 94 -8.14 -3.06 -11.40
C SER A 94 -7.54 -3.51 -10.06
N GLU A 95 -8.37 -3.66 -9.04
CA GLU A 95 -7.99 -4.09 -7.67
C GLU A 95 -6.95 -5.22 -7.63
N TRP A 96 -7.17 -6.32 -8.35
CA TRP A 96 -6.21 -7.46 -8.34
C TRP A 96 -4.82 -7.09 -8.89
N MET A 97 -4.74 -6.15 -9.84
CA MET A 97 -3.48 -5.69 -10.42
C MET A 97 -2.74 -4.81 -9.43
N GLU A 98 -3.46 -3.88 -8.80
CA GLU A 98 -2.90 -2.97 -7.79
C GLU A 98 -2.31 -3.78 -6.62
N GLU A 99 -3.12 -4.63 -5.99
CA GLU A 99 -2.69 -5.53 -4.91
C GLU A 99 -1.48 -6.38 -5.28
N GLY A 100 -1.55 -7.04 -6.45
CA GLY A 100 -0.46 -7.87 -6.95
C GLY A 100 0.82 -7.06 -7.15
N LEU A 101 0.71 -5.88 -7.76
CA LEU A 101 1.83 -5.01 -8.07
C LEU A 101 2.52 -4.51 -6.80
N ILE A 102 1.75 -4.06 -5.80
CA ILE A 102 2.30 -3.60 -4.52
C ILE A 102 3.10 -4.73 -3.86
N LEU A 103 2.53 -5.93 -3.78
CA LEU A 103 3.21 -7.09 -3.21
C LEU A 103 4.50 -7.45 -3.97
N PHE A 104 4.48 -7.32 -5.30
CA PHE A 104 5.66 -7.60 -6.13
C PHE A 104 6.76 -6.55 -5.94
N LEU A 105 6.40 -5.27 -5.90
CA LEU A 105 7.30 -4.14 -5.62
C LEU A 105 7.92 -4.25 -4.23
N LEU A 106 7.15 -4.72 -3.25
CA LEU A 106 7.62 -5.01 -1.90
C LEU A 106 8.45 -6.30 -1.81
N GLY A 107 8.65 -7.04 -2.91
CA GLY A 107 9.43 -8.27 -2.91
C GLY A 107 8.85 -9.37 -2.01
N VAL A 108 7.53 -9.33 -1.79
CA VAL A 108 6.83 -10.34 -0.98
C VAL A 108 6.96 -11.69 -1.68
N LYS A 109 7.25 -12.73 -0.90
CA LYS A 109 7.37 -14.09 -1.42
C LYS A 109 6.01 -14.79 -1.41
N PRO A 110 5.58 -15.47 -2.50
CA PRO A 110 4.27 -16.13 -2.55
C PRO A 110 4.01 -17.18 -1.46
N GLU A 111 5.06 -17.70 -0.81
CA GLU A 111 4.95 -18.67 0.29
C GLU A 111 4.62 -18.02 1.64
N LYS A 112 4.74 -16.68 1.74
CA LYS A 112 4.51 -15.90 2.97
C LYS A 112 3.08 -15.35 3.09
N ILE A 113 2.31 -15.42 2.01
CA ILE A 113 0.95 -14.87 1.91
C ILE A 113 -0.03 -15.94 1.45
N TYR A 114 -1.31 -15.74 1.72
CA TYR A 114 -2.37 -16.71 1.44
C TYR A 114 -3.61 -16.04 0.87
N GLY A 115 -4.52 -16.83 0.29
CA GLY A 115 -5.80 -16.35 -0.24
C GLY A 115 -5.64 -15.36 -1.39
N TYR A 116 -6.52 -14.36 -1.44
CA TYR A 116 -6.64 -13.41 -2.54
C TYR A 116 -5.33 -12.67 -2.86
N HIS A 117 -4.59 -12.17 -1.85
CA HIS A 117 -3.30 -11.50 -2.04
C HIS A 117 -2.27 -12.39 -2.74
N ARG A 118 -2.23 -13.69 -2.38
CA ARG A 118 -1.35 -14.65 -3.03
C ARG A 118 -1.72 -14.85 -4.50
N ASP A 119 -3.02 -14.93 -4.79
CA ASP A 119 -3.51 -15.09 -6.15
C ASP A 119 -3.19 -13.85 -7.00
N CYS A 120 -3.33 -12.64 -6.45
CA CYS A 120 -2.96 -11.39 -7.10
C CYS A 120 -1.45 -11.33 -7.42
N LEU A 121 -0.59 -11.64 -6.43
CA LEU A 121 0.86 -11.68 -6.63
C LEU A 121 1.26 -12.69 -7.72
N LEU A 122 0.75 -13.93 -7.64
CA LEU A 122 1.06 -14.94 -8.64
C LEU A 122 0.55 -14.57 -10.04
N ARG A 123 -0.57 -13.84 -10.10
CA ARG A 123 -1.12 -13.39 -11.38
C ARG A 123 -0.28 -12.27 -11.98
N ILE A 124 0.13 -11.25 -11.21
CA ILE A 124 0.95 -10.16 -11.74
C ILE A 124 2.33 -10.66 -12.20
N MET A 125 2.95 -11.58 -11.45
CA MET A 125 4.26 -12.17 -11.79
C MET A 125 4.24 -12.98 -13.09
N LYS A 126 3.07 -13.47 -13.52
CA LYS A 126 2.89 -14.13 -14.83
C LYS A 126 2.72 -13.16 -15.98
N VAL A 127 2.34 -11.92 -15.68
CA VAL A 127 1.96 -10.90 -16.66
C VAL A 127 3.14 -9.97 -16.97
N VAL A 128 4.00 -9.69 -15.99
CA VAL A 128 5.10 -8.72 -16.12
C VAL A 128 6.34 -9.17 -15.33
N ARG A 129 7.54 -8.94 -15.89
CA ARG A 129 8.81 -9.10 -15.16
C ARG A 129 9.11 -7.86 -14.34
N TYR A 130 9.84 -7.99 -13.23
CA TYR A 130 10.07 -6.87 -12.31
C TYR A 130 10.62 -5.64 -13.02
N GLU A 131 11.59 -5.81 -13.91
CA GLU A 131 12.26 -4.72 -14.63
C GLU A 131 11.36 -4.04 -15.67
N GLU A 132 10.28 -4.70 -16.11
CA GLU A 132 9.33 -4.20 -17.10
C GLU A 132 8.12 -3.53 -16.43
N ILE A 133 8.04 -3.51 -15.10
CA ILE A 133 6.92 -2.92 -14.36
C ILE A 133 6.61 -1.48 -14.78
N PRO A 134 7.59 -0.55 -14.88
CA PRO A 134 7.31 0.85 -15.20
C PRO A 134 6.63 0.99 -16.57
N ASP A 135 7.14 0.31 -17.60
CA ASP A 135 6.56 0.31 -18.94
C ASP A 135 5.19 -0.38 -18.96
N PHE A 136 5.02 -1.44 -18.16
CA PHE A 136 3.78 -2.20 -18.08
C PHE A 136 2.62 -1.36 -17.54
N ILE A 137 2.86 -0.62 -16.44
CA ILE A 137 1.84 0.19 -15.76
C ILE A 137 1.55 1.49 -16.49
N ASP A 138 2.48 1.99 -17.30
CA ASP A 138 2.31 3.25 -18.05
C ASP A 138 1.09 3.20 -18.99
N ARG A 139 0.73 2.01 -19.47
CA ARG A 139 -0.47 1.76 -20.27
C ARG A 139 -1.78 2.02 -19.53
N TYR A 140 -1.74 2.10 -18.21
CA TYR A 140 -2.85 2.42 -17.33
C TYR A 140 -2.71 3.82 -16.72
N ARG A 141 -1.73 4.62 -17.15
CA ARG A 141 -1.51 5.96 -16.60
C ARG A 141 -2.75 6.82 -16.86
N ARG A 142 -3.26 7.44 -15.80
CA ARG A 142 -4.34 8.41 -15.90
C ARG A 142 -3.83 9.60 -16.71
N PRO A 143 -4.65 10.17 -17.62
CA PRO A 143 -4.34 11.46 -18.21
C PRO A 143 -4.03 12.43 -17.08
N SER A 144 -2.87 13.10 -17.14
CA SER A 144 -2.40 13.99 -16.10
C SER A 144 -3.57 14.83 -15.58
N VAL A 145 -3.83 14.73 -14.27
CA VAL A 145 -4.57 15.78 -13.58
C VAL A 145 -3.68 17.01 -13.72
N GLU A 146 -3.92 17.80 -14.76
CA GLU A 146 -3.32 19.11 -14.90
C GLU A 146 -3.55 19.81 -13.56
N HIS A 147 -2.45 20.24 -12.94
CA HIS A 147 -2.48 21.03 -11.72
C HIS A 147 -3.42 22.22 -11.96
N ARG A 148 -4.60 22.18 -11.36
CA ARG A 148 -5.47 23.34 -11.18
C ARG A 148 -5.20 23.94 -9.81
#